data_AF-A0A1I0G2P7-F1
#
_entry.id   AF-A0A1I0G2P7-F1
#
_cell.length_a   1.000
_cell.length_b   1.000
_cell.length_c   1.000
_cell.angle_alpha   90.00
_cell.angle_beta   90.00
_cell.angle_gamma   90.00
#
_symmetry.space_group_name_H-M   'P 1'
#
loop_
_entity.id
_entity.type
_entity.pdbx_description
1 polymer ?
#
loop_
_entity_poly.entity_id
_entity_poly.type
_entity_poly.pdbx_seq_one_letter_code
_entity_poly.pdbx_strand_id
1 'polypeptide(L)'
;MFIKAFGTTLSIAALITSVAMMTMGAKWQKIEQAAYASSKRPWWFVTVSILLLAFYAMALIEFISAQKTVAGWILMVAIPVLWIVKAAVIIFNPRGRAAVSGISGDQAWIKIGLARLPIAILVGLLTWFA
;
A
#
# COMPACT_ATOMS: atom_id res chain seq x y z
N MET A 1 -7.27 7.39 18.44
CA MET A 1 -7.09 8.41 17.38
C MET A 1 -6.11 7.94 16.30
N PHE A 2 -4.99 7.32 16.67
CA PHE A 2 -3.96 6.85 15.75
C PHE A 2 -4.45 5.78 14.78
N ILE A 3 -5.38 4.90 15.19
CA ILE A 3 -5.97 3.89 14.28
C ILE A 3 -6.68 4.58 13.11
N LYS A 4 -7.53 5.57 13.41
CA LYS A 4 -8.25 6.34 12.39
C LYS A 4 -7.30 7.14 11.52
N ALA A 5 -6.32 7.82 12.12
CA ALA A 5 -5.34 8.59 11.39
C ALA A 5 -4.50 7.70 10.43
N PHE A 6 -4.10 6.51 10.88
CA PHE A 6 -3.38 5.53 10.08
C PHE A 6 -4.24 5.03 8.92
N GLY A 7 -5.47 4.60 9.20
CA GLY A 7 -6.41 4.14 8.18
C GLY A 7 -6.76 5.21 7.14
N THR A 8 -6.99 6.45 7.56
CA THR A 8 -7.21 7.58 6.66
C THR A 8 -5.98 7.82 5.78
N THR A 9 -4.78 7.77 6.36
CA THR A 9 -3.53 7.94 5.60
C THR A 9 -3.36 6.83 4.57
N LEU A 10 -3.65 5.57 4.91
CA LEU A 10 -3.63 4.46 3.96
C LEU A 10 -4.65 4.62 2.83
N SER A 11 -5.88 5.02 3.16
CA SER A 11 -6.94 5.26 2.17
C SER A 11 -6.55 6.38 1.20
N ILE A 12 -6.04 7.51 1.72
CA ILE A 12 -5.56 8.63 0.90
C ILE A 12 -4.37 8.21 0.04
N ALA A 13 -3.38 7.48 0.59
CA ALA A 13 -2.24 7.00 -0.18
C ALA A 13 -2.68 6.03 -1.29
N ALA A 14 -3.61 5.13 -1.01
CA ALA A 14 -4.19 4.24 -2.02
C ALA A 14 -4.91 5.02 -3.12
N LEU A 15 -5.69 6.04 -2.77
CA LEU A 15 -6.38 6.90 -3.72
C LEU A 15 -5.39 7.68 -4.59
N ILE A 16 -4.45 8.40 -3.98
CA ILE A 16 -3.45 9.23 -4.70
C ILE A 16 -2.61 8.36 -5.62
N THR A 17 -2.12 7.22 -5.15
CA THR A 17 -1.30 6.33 -5.99
C THR A 17 -2.11 5.71 -7.12
N SER A 18 -3.40 5.42 -6.92
CA SER A 18 -4.29 4.95 -7.99
C SER A 18 -4.51 6.02 -9.05
N VAL A 19 -4.79 7.26 -8.63
CA VAL A 19 -4.93 8.41 -9.54
C VAL A 19 -3.64 8.67 -10.30
N ALA A 20 -2.48 8.65 -9.62
CA ALA A 20 -1.19 8.83 -10.27
C ALA A 20 -0.88 7.74 -11.29
N MET A 21 -1.19 6.47 -11.00
CA MET A 21 -1.05 5.38 -11.99
C MET A 21 -1.91 5.61 -13.24
N MET A 22 -3.14 6.09 -13.07
CA MET A 22 -4.05 6.38 -14.20
C MET A 22 -3.60 7.59 -15.03
N THR A 23 -3.12 8.67 -14.39
CA THR A 23 -2.76 9.91 -15.08
C THR A 23 -1.35 9.87 -15.68
N MET A 24 -0.42 9.18 -15.01
CA MET A 24 0.99 9.10 -15.46
C MET A 24 1.24 7.95 -16.43
N GLY A 25 0.39 6.92 -16.45
CA GLY A 25 0.53 5.76 -17.33
C GLY A 25 1.91 5.11 -17.20
N ALA A 26 2.57 4.86 -18.33
CA ALA A 26 3.91 4.26 -18.41
C ALA A 26 4.99 5.09 -17.71
N LYS A 27 4.78 6.39 -17.44
CA LYS A 27 5.74 7.18 -16.63
C LYS A 27 5.78 6.72 -15.18
N TRP A 28 4.69 6.12 -14.67
CA TRP A 28 4.66 5.54 -13.33
C TRP A 28 5.65 4.38 -13.17
N GLN A 29 5.91 3.62 -14.25
CA GLN A 29 6.92 2.55 -14.29
C GLN A 29 8.29 3.04 -13.80
N LYS A 30 8.68 4.27 -14.15
CA LYS A 30 9.98 4.83 -13.74
C LYS A 30 10.07 5.02 -12.23
N ILE A 31 8.97 5.41 -11.59
CA ILE A 31 8.88 5.58 -10.13
C ILE A 31 8.97 4.21 -9.45
N GLU A 32 8.21 3.23 -9.94
CA GLU A 32 8.27 1.84 -9.46
C GLU A 32 9.66 1.24 -9.60
N GLN A 33 10.32 1.42 -10.76
CA GLN A 33 11.68 0.93 -10.98
C GLN A 33 12.69 1.62 -10.07
N ALA A 34 12.58 2.93 -9.85
CA ALA A 34 13.45 3.64 -8.91
C ALA A 34 13.30 3.12 -7.47
N ALA A 35 12.08 2.76 -7.06
CA ALA A 35 11.79 2.24 -5.73
C ALA A 35 12.20 0.77 -5.55
N TYR A 36 11.90 -0.10 -6.52
CA TYR A 36 11.99 -1.56 -6.38
C TYR A 36 13.12 -2.24 -7.17
N ALA A 37 13.61 -1.63 -8.26
CA ALA A 37 14.62 -2.23 -9.16
C ALA A 37 16.02 -1.59 -9.06
N SER A 38 16.18 -0.50 -8.29
CA SER A 38 17.47 0.15 -8.10
C SER A 38 18.37 -0.61 -7.12
N SER A 39 19.66 -0.74 -7.45
CA SER A 39 20.71 -1.26 -6.54
C SER A 39 20.94 -0.35 -5.33
N LYS A 40 20.59 0.94 -5.44
CA LYS A 40 20.56 1.91 -4.33
C LYS A 40 19.17 2.50 -4.22
N ARG A 41 18.43 2.10 -3.19
CA ARG A 41 17.09 2.63 -2.93
C ARG A 41 17.18 4.14 -2.65
N PRO A 42 16.32 4.97 -3.25
CA PRO A 42 16.35 6.40 -3.04
C PRO A 42 15.96 6.74 -1.59
N TRP A 43 16.60 7.76 -1.02
CA TRP A 43 16.39 8.16 0.38
C TRP A 43 14.93 8.46 0.72
N TRP A 44 14.18 9.10 -0.20
CA TRP A 44 12.77 9.38 0.02
C TRP A 44 11.96 8.10 0.28
N PHE A 45 12.28 7.00 -0.40
CA PHE A 45 11.56 5.72 -0.25
C PHE A 45 11.87 5.09 1.11
N VAL A 46 13.12 5.15 1.54
CA VAL A 46 13.56 4.69 2.87
C VAL A 46 12.85 5.50 3.96
N THR A 47 12.87 6.84 3.85
CA THR A 47 12.21 7.73 4.81
C THR A 47 10.70 7.45 4.89
N VAL A 48 10.00 7.35 3.76
CA VAL A 48 8.57 7.05 3.74
C VAL A 48 8.27 5.68 4.35
N SER A 49 9.12 4.68 4.09
CA SER A 49 8.97 3.34 4.67
C SER A 49 9.12 3.35 6.19
N ILE A 50 10.14 4.05 6.72
CA ILE A 50 10.36 4.19 8.17
C ILE A 50 9.18 4.91 8.81
N LEU A 51 8.72 6.02 8.22
CA LEU A 51 7.57 6.78 8.73
C LEU A 51 6.29 5.94 8.74
N LEU A 52 6.05 5.15 7.68
CA LEU A 52 4.90 4.25 7.59
C LEU A 52 4.94 3.19 8.69
N LEU A 53 6.10 2.57 8.91
CA LEU A 53 6.28 1.54 9.94
C LEU A 53 6.13 2.12 11.35
N ALA A 54 6.72 3.29 11.61
CA ALA A 54 6.57 3.98 12.89
C ALA A 54 5.11 4.36 13.16
N PHE A 55 4.40 4.84 12.13
CA PHE A 55 2.99 5.20 12.27
C PHE A 55 2.10 3.97 12.49
N TYR A 56 2.36 2.88 11.77
CA TYR A 56 1.72 1.60 12.02
C TYR A 56 1.96 1.11 13.46
N ALA A 57 3.19 1.19 13.97
CA ALA A 57 3.52 0.79 15.33
C ALA A 57 2.75 1.61 16.38
N MET A 58 2.65 2.93 16.21
CA MET A 58 1.84 3.78 17.09
C MET A 58 0.36 3.39 17.07
N ALA A 59 -0.20 3.18 15.87
CA ALA A 59 -1.58 2.74 15.73
C ALA A 59 -1.81 1.33 16.31
N LEU A 60 -0.83 0.43 16.20
CA LEU A 60 -0.90 -0.92 16.74
C LEU A 60 -0.87 -0.92 18.27
N ILE A 61 -0.02 -0.08 18.88
CA ILE A 61 0.02 0.11 20.34
C ILE A 61 -1.35 0.60 20.84
N GLU A 62 -1.95 1.59 20.17
CA GLU A 62 -3.31 2.05 20.50
C GLU A 62 -4.34 0.92 20.34
N PHE A 63 -4.27 0.15 19.26
CA PHE A 63 -5.19 -0.97 18.99
C PHE A 63 -5.14 -2.06 20.05
N ILE A 64 -3.96 -2.38 20.57
CA ILE A 64 -3.78 -3.37 21.65
C ILE A 64 -4.51 -2.94 22.92
N SER A 65 -4.58 -1.64 23.22
CA SER A 65 -5.23 -1.11 24.42
C SER A 65 -6.71 -0.72 24.21
N ALA A 66 -7.14 -0.50 22.97
CA ALA A 66 -8.52 -0.08 22.65
C ALA A 66 -9.55 -1.22 22.78
N GLN A 67 -10.84 -0.93 22.68
CA GLN A 67 -11.86 -1.95 22.45
C GLN A 67 -11.78 -2.44 20.99
N LYS A 68 -11.86 -3.75 20.78
CA LYS A 68 -11.59 -4.34 19.46
C LYS A 68 -12.88 -4.41 18.66
N THR A 69 -12.88 -3.80 17.49
CA THR A 69 -13.93 -3.96 16.47
C THR A 69 -13.44 -4.91 15.38
N VAL A 70 -14.38 -5.50 14.64
CA VAL A 70 -14.04 -6.32 13.45
C VAL A 70 -13.26 -5.48 12.43
N ALA A 71 -13.69 -4.23 12.22
CA ALA A 71 -13.00 -3.31 11.32
C ALA A 71 -11.58 -3.01 11.78
N GLY A 72 -11.36 -2.81 13.07
CA GLY A 72 -10.02 -2.64 13.66
C GLY A 72 -9.14 -3.86 13.45
N TRP A 73 -9.65 -5.08 13.64
CA TRP A 73 -8.89 -6.32 13.35
C TRP A 73 -8.50 -6.43 11.87
N ILE A 74 -9.42 -6.12 10.96
CA ILE A 74 -9.13 -6.16 9.52
C ILE A 74 -8.06 -5.12 9.17
N LEU A 75 -8.22 -3.89 9.66
CA LEU A 75 -7.33 -2.76 9.36
C LEU A 75 -5.93 -2.95 9.94
N MET A 76 -5.83 -3.38 11.19
CA MET A 76 -4.57 -3.42 11.93
C MET A 76 -3.85 -4.76 11.84
N VAL A 77 -4.53 -5.84 11.43
CA VAL A 77 -3.92 -7.18 11.39
C VAL A 77 -4.08 -7.82 10.01
N ALA A 78 -5.31 -7.99 9.52
CA ALA A 78 -5.52 -8.73 8.27
C ALA A 78 -4.84 -8.04 7.07
N ILE A 79 -5.01 -6.73 6.92
CA ILE A 79 -4.39 -5.96 5.82
C ILE A 79 -2.85 -6.02 5.88
N PRO A 80 -2.18 -5.69 7.01
CA PRO A 80 -0.73 -5.81 7.13
C PRO A 80 -0.21 -7.23 6.83
N VAL A 81 -0.88 -8.26 7.36
CA VAL A 81 -0.50 -9.66 7.11
C VAL A 81 -0.62 -10.00 5.63
N LEU A 82 -1.72 -9.64 4.97
CA LEU A 82 -1.92 -9.86 3.53
C LEU A 82 -0.85 -9.14 2.69
N TRP A 83 -0.40 -7.96 3.10
CA TRP A 83 0.68 -7.25 2.43
C TRP A 83 2.02 -7.97 2.56
N ILE A 84 2.36 -8.45 3.75
CA ILE A 84 3.58 -9.24 3.99
C ILE A 84 3.55 -10.52 3.14
N VAL A 85 2.44 -11.24 3.15
CA VAL A 85 2.26 -12.46 2.35
C VAL A 85 2.40 -12.15 0.86
N LYS A 86 1.71 -11.11 0.36
CA LYS A 86 1.83 -10.70 -1.05
C LYS A 86 3.27 -10.34 -1.41
N ALA A 87 3.97 -9.59 -0.57
CA ALA A 87 5.37 -9.21 -0.79
C ALA A 87 6.28 -10.44 -0.83
N ALA A 88 6.11 -11.38 0.10
CA ALA A 88 6.84 -12.64 0.13
C ALA A 88 6.59 -13.46 -1.15
N VAL A 89 5.32 -13.61 -1.55
CA VAL A 89 4.95 -14.32 -2.78
C VAL A 89 5.64 -13.69 -4.00
N ILE A 90 5.72 -12.37 -4.10
CA ILE A 90 6.42 -11.71 -5.20
C ILE A 90 7.93 -11.96 -5.12
N ILE A 91 8.56 -11.76 -3.97
CA ILE A 91 10.02 -11.87 -3.80
C ILE A 91 10.50 -13.31 -4.08
N PHE A 92 9.79 -14.31 -3.56
CA PHE A 92 10.18 -15.71 -3.65
C PHE A 92 9.67 -16.43 -4.91
N ASN A 93 8.83 -15.79 -5.74
CA ASN A 93 8.34 -16.37 -7.00
C ASN A 93 8.97 -15.67 -8.23
N PRO A 94 9.93 -16.32 -8.92
CA PRO A 94 10.55 -15.76 -10.14
C PRO A 94 9.54 -15.38 -11.23
N ARG A 95 8.45 -16.16 -11.40
CA ARG A 95 7.39 -15.86 -12.37
C ARG A 95 6.59 -14.61 -11.95
N GLY A 96 6.34 -14.46 -10.66
CA GLY A 96 5.69 -13.27 -10.09
C GLY A 96 6.51 -12.01 -10.31
N ARG A 97 7.83 -12.06 -10.11
CA ARG A 97 8.74 -10.94 -10.38
C ARG A 97 8.72 -10.55 -11.85
N ALA A 98 8.83 -11.52 -12.75
CA ALA A 98 8.81 -11.28 -14.19
C ALA A 98 7.48 -10.64 -14.66
N ALA A 99 6.35 -11.08 -14.11
CA ALA A 99 5.04 -10.52 -14.42
C ALA A 99 4.92 -9.05 -13.99
N VAL A 100 5.42 -8.69 -12.80
CA VAL A 100 5.41 -7.31 -12.30
C VAL A 100 6.40 -6.43 -13.07
N SER A 101 7.62 -6.91 -13.31
CA SER A 101 8.63 -6.14 -14.05
C SER A 101 8.27 -5.95 -15.53
N GLY A 102 7.45 -6.85 -16.09
CA GLY A 102 6.99 -6.81 -17.48
C GLY A 102 5.76 -5.93 -17.71
N ILE A 103 5.18 -5.34 -16.66
CA ILE A 103 4.11 -4.34 -16.81
C ILE A 103 4.68 -3.18 -17.63
N SER A 104 4.04 -2.89 -18.76
CA SER A 104 4.42 -1.80 -19.64
C SER A 104 3.20 -1.26 -20.39
N GLY A 105 3.31 -0.01 -20.82
CA GLY A 105 2.24 0.70 -21.53
C GLY A 105 1.19 1.33 -20.61
N ASP A 106 0.57 2.41 -21.12
CA ASP A 106 -0.36 3.24 -20.36
C ASP A 106 -1.62 2.48 -19.93
N GLN A 107 -2.18 1.66 -20.82
CA GLN A 107 -3.40 0.90 -20.51
C GLN A 107 -3.23 -0.06 -19.34
N ALA A 108 -2.06 -0.67 -19.18
CA ALA A 108 -1.80 -1.57 -18.06
C ALA A 108 -1.84 -0.81 -16.73
N TRP A 109 -1.17 0.34 -16.66
CA TRP A 109 -1.14 1.19 -15.48
C TRP A 109 -2.49 1.82 -15.14
N ILE A 110 -3.28 2.20 -16.15
CA ILE A 110 -4.66 2.67 -15.96
C ILE A 110 -5.53 1.56 -15.35
N LYS A 111 -5.47 0.34 -15.90
CA LYS A 111 -6.23 -0.81 -15.38
C LYS A 111 -5.83 -1.14 -13.94
N ILE A 112 -4.54 -1.11 -13.62
CA ILE A 112 -4.04 -1.32 -12.26
C ILE A 112 -4.56 -0.23 -11.31
N GLY A 113 -4.48 1.04 -11.71
CA GLY A 113 -5.01 2.16 -10.92
C GLY A 113 -6.50 2.01 -10.64
N LEU A 114 -7.31 1.71 -11.66
CA LEU A 114 -8.75 1.46 -11.52
C LEU A 114 -9.05 0.29 -10.57
N ALA A 115 -8.32 -0.82 -10.71
CA ALA A 115 -8.50 -1.99 -9.85
C ALA A 115 -8.16 -1.74 -8.37
N ARG A 116 -7.36 -0.69 -8.07
CA ARG A 116 -6.98 -0.30 -6.71
C ARG A 116 -7.91 0.72 -6.08
N LEU A 117 -8.73 1.44 -6.84
CA LEU A 117 -9.68 2.41 -6.30
C LEU A 117 -10.67 1.80 -5.29
N PRO A 118 -11.27 0.61 -5.51
CA PRO A 118 -12.14 -0.02 -4.52
C PRO A 118 -11.43 -0.28 -3.18
N ILE A 119 -10.12 -0.52 -3.21
CA ILE A 119 -9.33 -0.73 -1.99
C ILE A 119 -9.28 0.56 -1.17
N ALA A 120 -9.11 1.72 -1.80
CA ALA A 120 -9.10 3.01 -1.09
C ALA A 120 -10.43 3.26 -0.37
N ILE A 121 -11.54 2.95 -1.03
CA ILE A 121 -12.90 3.06 -0.47
C ILE A 121 -13.08 2.08 0.69
N LEU A 122 -12.74 0.80 0.48
CA LEU A 122 -12.83 -0.24 1.52
C LEU A 122 -12.01 0.12 2.77
N VAL A 123 -10.77 0.59 2.59
CA VAL A 123 -9.93 1.04 3.71
C VAL A 123 -10.54 2.25 4.40
N GLY A 124 -11.12 3.20 3.66
CA GLY A 124 -11.84 4.33 4.23
C GLY A 124 -13.04 3.91 5.08
N LEU A 125 -13.83 2.96 4.59
CA LEU A 125 -14.96 2.39 5.34
C LEU A 125 -14.48 1.65 6.61
N LEU A 126 -13.45 0.81 6.49
CA LEU A 126 -12.86 0.14 7.65
C LEU A 126 -12.36 1.15 8.68
N THR A 127 -11.75 2.25 8.24
CA THR A 127 -11.30 3.33 9.12
C THR A 127 -12.46 4.02 9.85
N TRP A 128 -13.59 4.21 9.16
CA TRP A 128 -14.79 4.81 9.76
C TRP A 128 -15.34 3.95 10.90
N PHE A 129 -15.35 2.63 10.71
CA PHE A 129 -15.87 1.64 11.67
C PHE A 129 -14.84 1.10 12.68
N ALA A 130 -13.56 1.44 12.52
CA ALA A 130 -12.48 1.08 13.45
C ALA A 130 -12.48 1.99 14.68
#